data_AF-A0A9E2WZS4-F1
#
_entry.id   AF-A0A9E2WZS4-F1
#
_cell.length_a   1.000
_cell.length_b   1.000
_cell.length_c   1.000
_cell.angle_alpha   90.00
_cell.angle_beta   90.00
_cell.angle_gamma   90.00
#
_symmetry.space_group_name_H-M   'P 1'
#
loop_
_entity.id
_entity.type
_entity.pdbx_description
1 polymer ?
#
loop_
_entity_poly.entity_id
_entity_poly.type
_entity_poly.pdbx_seq_one_letter_code
_entity_poly.pdbx_strand_id
1 'polypeptide(L)'
;MRTIILTTLVAILGMSCQDDEPLPTPEPESGIHHVILEEPAFFHYLQPYEIDLNGDSMYDFRFSVGLVYSDGATHEKFLANSYRDAKIQIVNYEAVAYDKDFVVGPQGDPTNTIWDIFSGELIVKTIRQNAAPVWSGNWIENTEGYIAVSIRLNGEYHYGWVKLLADVEHESIMVQEYAYNKTPGASIKTGQRE
;
A
#
# COMPACT_ATOMS: atom_id res chain seq x y z
N MET A 1 -74.69 -57.47 -5.46
CA MET A 1 -74.12 -56.13 -5.72
C MET A 1 -73.12 -55.81 -4.61
N ARG A 2 -71.84 -55.75 -5.02
CA ARG A 2 -70.65 -55.09 -4.44
C ARG A 2 -70.46 -54.97 -2.91
N THR A 3 -69.57 -55.84 -2.43
CA THR A 3 -68.63 -55.67 -1.32
C THR A 3 -67.80 -54.39 -1.46
N ILE A 4 -67.58 -53.64 -0.38
CA ILE A 4 -66.60 -52.54 -0.29
C ILE A 4 -65.57 -52.91 0.80
N ILE A 5 -64.30 -52.84 0.41
CA ILE A 5 -63.10 -53.14 1.23
C ILE A 5 -62.20 -51.90 1.19
N LEU A 6 -61.51 -51.62 2.33
CA LEU A 6 -60.22 -50.94 2.49
C LEU A 6 -60.19 -49.39 2.35
N THR A 7 -59.34 -48.59 2.99
CA THR A 7 -58.06 -48.83 3.71
C THR A 7 -57.79 -47.65 4.65
N THR A 8 -57.25 -47.88 5.84
CA THR A 8 -56.73 -46.84 6.73
C THR A 8 -55.27 -46.53 6.35
N LEU A 9 -54.98 -45.27 6.01
CA LEU A 9 -53.62 -44.81 5.70
C LEU A 9 -52.91 -44.43 7.02
N VAL A 10 -51.80 -45.11 7.34
CA VAL A 10 -50.91 -44.74 8.44
C VAL A 10 -49.75 -43.93 7.86
N ALA A 11 -49.62 -42.68 8.28
CA ALA A 11 -48.48 -41.83 7.94
C ALA A 11 -47.33 -42.10 8.92
N ILE A 12 -46.20 -42.59 8.41
CA ILE A 12 -44.96 -42.77 9.18
C ILE A 12 -44.15 -41.48 9.06
N LEU A 13 -43.95 -40.78 10.18
CA LEU A 13 -42.99 -39.69 10.29
C LEU A 13 -41.58 -40.27 10.37
N GLY A 14 -40.79 -40.07 9.32
CA GLY A 14 -39.34 -40.30 9.36
C GLY A 14 -38.65 -39.14 10.08
N MET A 15 -38.07 -39.41 11.25
CA MET A 15 -37.03 -38.54 11.82
C MET A 15 -35.76 -38.74 10.99
N SER A 16 -35.45 -37.78 10.13
CA SER A 16 -34.14 -37.63 9.53
C SER A 16 -33.26 -36.92 10.55
N CYS A 17 -32.29 -37.61 11.16
CA CYS A 17 -31.15 -36.93 11.76
C CYS A 17 -30.40 -36.24 10.62
N GLN A 18 -30.49 -34.91 10.55
CA GLN A 18 -29.46 -34.13 9.86
C GLN A 18 -28.27 -34.10 10.82
N ASP A 19 -27.19 -34.77 10.44
CA ASP A 19 -25.89 -34.51 11.05
C ASP A 19 -25.55 -33.05 10.73
N ASP A 20 -25.60 -32.17 11.73
CA ASP A 20 -25.22 -30.77 11.59
C ASP A 20 -23.74 -30.73 11.16
N GLU A 21 -23.46 -30.29 9.93
CA GLU A 21 -22.08 -30.03 9.53
C GLU A 21 -21.50 -28.96 10.46
N PRO A 22 -20.30 -29.19 11.03
CA PRO A 22 -19.67 -28.21 11.90
C PRO A 22 -19.50 -26.91 11.13
N LEU A 23 -19.95 -25.80 11.74
CA LEU A 23 -19.78 -24.47 11.17
C LEU A 23 -18.31 -24.28 10.76
N PRO A 24 -18.03 -23.74 9.57
CA PRO A 24 -16.66 -23.49 9.15
C PRO A 24 -15.96 -22.63 10.20
N THR A 25 -14.84 -23.12 10.71
CA THR A 25 -13.97 -22.33 11.59
C THR A 25 -13.63 -21.04 10.85
N PRO A 26 -13.84 -19.85 11.45
CA PRO A 26 -13.47 -18.61 10.79
C PRO A 26 -11.98 -18.67 10.46
N GLU A 27 -11.67 -18.44 9.19
CA GLU A 27 -10.29 -18.32 8.72
C GLU A 27 -9.61 -17.23 9.56
N PRO A 28 -8.38 -17.46 10.07
CA PRO A 28 -7.71 -16.44 10.88
C PRO A 28 -7.61 -15.15 10.05
N GLU A 29 -8.04 -14.03 10.63
CA GLU A 29 -7.87 -12.73 9.96
C GLU A 29 -6.40 -12.55 9.60
N SER A 30 -6.13 -12.16 8.35
CA SER A 30 -4.77 -11.85 7.95
C SER A 30 -4.21 -10.75 8.86
N GLY A 31 -2.99 -11.01 9.33
CA GLY A 31 -2.17 -10.05 10.06
C GLY A 31 -1.74 -8.85 9.19
N ILE A 32 -2.07 -8.86 7.90
CA ILE A 32 -1.79 -7.78 6.96
C ILE A 32 -3.09 -6.98 6.71
N HIS A 33 -2.97 -5.66 6.71
CA HIS A 33 -3.96 -4.78 6.10
C HIS A 33 -3.45 -4.41 4.73
N HIS A 34 -4.21 -4.72 3.68
CA HIS A 34 -3.81 -4.48 2.29
C HIS A 34 -4.97 -3.82 1.53
N VAL A 35 -4.64 -2.81 0.74
CA VAL A 35 -5.59 -2.07 -0.10
C VAL A 35 -5.05 -2.02 -1.53
N ILE A 36 -5.89 -2.44 -2.46
CA ILE A 36 -5.70 -2.21 -3.91
C ILE A 36 -6.60 -1.06 -4.30
N LEU A 37 -6.06 -0.05 -4.98
CA LEU A 37 -6.88 1.02 -5.53
C LEU A 37 -7.67 0.51 -6.73
N GLU A 38 -8.95 0.87 -6.80
CA GLU A 38 -9.80 0.52 -7.96
C GLU A 38 -9.21 1.07 -9.27
N GLU A 39 -8.64 2.27 -9.21
CA GLU A 39 -7.87 2.90 -10.28
C GLU A 39 -6.56 3.45 -9.71
N PRO A 40 -5.43 3.31 -10.44
CA PRO A 40 -4.17 3.92 -10.01
C PRO A 40 -4.31 5.43 -9.80
N ALA A 41 -3.85 5.92 -8.65
CA ALA A 41 -3.99 7.31 -8.28
C ALA A 41 -2.77 8.12 -8.74
N PHE A 42 -2.99 8.95 -9.75
CA PHE A 42 -2.01 9.94 -10.20
C PHE A 42 -1.93 11.12 -9.23
N PHE A 43 -0.74 11.70 -9.11
CA PHE A 43 -0.56 12.97 -8.43
C PHE A 43 0.24 13.95 -9.30
N HIS A 44 -0.16 15.21 -9.26
CA HIS A 44 0.42 16.28 -10.07
C HIS A 44 0.65 17.53 -9.22
N TYR A 45 1.24 18.55 -9.85
CA TYR A 45 1.37 19.84 -9.20
C TYR A 45 -0.01 20.39 -8.81
N LEU A 46 -0.15 20.81 -7.54
CA LEU A 46 -1.40 21.25 -6.91
C LEU A 46 -2.51 20.17 -6.80
N GLN A 47 -2.26 18.94 -7.22
CA GLN A 47 -3.19 17.81 -7.13
C GLN A 47 -2.51 16.64 -6.43
N PRO A 48 -2.29 16.73 -5.11
CA PRO A 48 -1.68 15.66 -4.35
C PRO A 48 -2.63 14.46 -4.23
N TYR A 49 -2.05 13.30 -3.91
CA TYR A 49 -2.78 12.13 -3.47
C TYR A 49 -2.40 11.80 -2.02
N GLU A 50 -3.38 11.49 -1.17
CA GLU A 50 -3.19 11.26 0.25
C GLU A 50 -3.65 9.85 0.63
N ILE A 51 -2.86 9.17 1.46
CA ILE A 51 -3.14 7.80 1.93
C ILE A 51 -3.42 7.86 3.42
N ASP A 52 -4.57 7.34 3.82
CA ASP A 52 -4.89 6.92 5.18
C ASP A 52 -4.58 5.42 5.24
N LEU A 53 -3.42 5.06 5.79
CA LEU A 53 -2.87 3.70 5.68
C LEU A 53 -3.60 2.74 6.62
N ASN A 54 -4.09 3.24 7.76
CA ASN A 54 -4.74 2.46 8.82
C ASN A 54 -6.28 2.59 8.81
N GLY A 55 -6.85 3.47 7.99
CA GLY A 55 -8.28 3.70 7.89
C GLY A 55 -8.86 4.48 9.07
N ASP A 56 -8.05 5.26 9.79
CA ASP A 56 -8.49 6.01 10.97
C ASP A 56 -9.09 7.40 10.65
N SER A 57 -9.34 7.67 9.37
CA SER A 57 -9.81 8.94 8.81
C SER A 57 -8.81 10.09 8.92
N MET A 58 -7.54 9.82 9.19
CA MET A 58 -6.47 10.80 9.15
C MET A 58 -5.35 10.35 8.21
N TYR A 59 -4.98 11.16 7.23
CA TYR A 59 -3.93 10.78 6.27
C TYR A 59 -2.55 10.61 6.92
N ASP A 60 -1.85 9.53 6.56
CA ASP A 60 -0.50 9.20 7.01
C ASP A 60 0.58 9.61 6.01
N PHE A 61 0.25 9.61 4.71
CA PHE A 61 1.19 9.98 3.65
C PHE A 61 0.54 10.89 2.61
N ARG A 62 1.37 11.74 2.00
CA ARG A 62 1.00 12.57 0.86
C ARG A 62 2.00 12.48 -0.27
N PHE A 63 1.53 12.10 -1.43
CA PHE A 63 2.24 12.12 -2.70
C PHE A 63 1.94 13.42 -3.42
N SER A 64 2.97 14.13 -3.87
CA SER A 64 2.80 15.46 -4.48
C SER A 64 3.95 15.83 -5.40
N VAL A 65 3.71 16.84 -6.24
CA VAL A 65 4.77 17.50 -7.01
C VAL A 65 4.99 18.90 -6.45
N GLY A 66 6.24 19.22 -6.12
CA GLY A 66 6.69 20.55 -5.69
C GLY A 66 7.51 21.23 -6.77
N LEU A 67 7.35 22.55 -6.92
CA LEU A 67 8.18 23.37 -7.82
C LEU A 67 9.15 24.20 -7.00
N VAL A 68 10.45 24.04 -7.25
CA VAL A 68 11.51 24.78 -6.57
C VAL A 68 12.41 25.43 -7.62
N TYR A 69 12.68 26.72 -7.47
CA TYR A 69 13.68 27.40 -8.31
C TYR A 69 14.98 27.57 -7.52
N SER A 70 16.05 26.95 -8.00
CA SER A 70 17.40 27.02 -7.41
C SER A 70 18.46 26.85 -8.48
N ASP A 71 19.66 27.38 -8.26
CA ASP A 71 20.82 27.20 -9.15
C ASP A 71 20.54 27.49 -10.64
N GLY A 72 19.70 28.49 -10.90
CA GLY A 72 19.29 28.90 -12.24
C GLY A 72 18.39 27.91 -12.98
N ALA A 73 17.77 26.95 -12.28
CA ALA A 73 16.89 25.93 -12.83
C ALA A 73 15.57 25.84 -12.06
N THR A 74 14.53 25.39 -12.75
CA THR A 74 13.29 24.93 -12.11
C THR A 74 13.42 23.43 -11.86
N HIS A 75 13.12 23.01 -10.64
CA HIS A 75 13.08 21.61 -10.22
C HIS A 75 11.64 21.23 -9.92
N GLU A 76 11.10 20.29 -10.70
CA GLU A 76 9.84 19.62 -10.39
C GLU A 76 10.17 18.37 -9.58
N LYS A 77 9.84 18.38 -8.30
CA LYS A 77 10.18 17.31 -7.36
C LYS A 77 8.94 16.47 -7.08
N PHE A 78 8.98 15.20 -7.45
CA PHE A 78 7.98 14.22 -7.07
C PHE A 78 8.34 13.68 -5.69
N LEU A 79 7.41 13.82 -4.74
CA LEU A 79 7.68 13.66 -3.32
C LEU A 79 6.70 12.67 -2.71
N ALA A 80 7.21 11.75 -1.91
CA ALA A 80 6.45 11.04 -0.88
C ALA A 80 6.69 11.76 0.45
N ASN A 81 5.63 12.28 1.07
CA ASN A 81 5.71 12.99 2.34
C ASN A 81 5.02 12.17 3.42
N SER A 82 5.61 12.19 4.62
CA SER A 82 4.98 11.63 5.81
C SER A 82 4.18 12.70 6.56
N TYR A 83 3.12 12.26 7.21
CA TYR A 83 2.36 13.05 8.16
C TYR A 83 2.50 12.48 9.57
N ARG A 84 2.48 13.38 10.57
CA ARG A 84 2.53 13.03 12.00
C ARG A 84 3.76 12.16 12.35
N ASP A 85 3.52 10.97 12.90
CA ASP A 85 4.53 10.00 13.33
C ASP A 85 4.82 8.95 12.24
N ALA A 86 4.22 9.07 11.06
CA ALA A 86 4.52 8.21 9.92
C ALA A 86 5.93 8.48 9.40
N LYS A 87 6.53 7.48 8.76
CA LYS A 87 7.88 7.58 8.22
C LYS A 87 8.04 6.88 6.88
N ILE A 88 8.94 7.39 6.08
CA ILE A 88 9.40 6.77 4.82
C ILE A 88 10.87 6.41 5.00
N GLN A 89 11.27 5.27 4.45
CA GLN A 89 12.68 4.91 4.40
C GLN A 89 13.36 5.64 3.24
N ILE A 90 14.44 6.37 3.56
CA ILE A 90 15.16 7.21 2.60
C ILE A 90 16.67 6.94 2.64
N VAL A 91 17.35 7.30 1.56
CA VAL A 91 18.81 7.43 1.46
C VAL A 91 19.12 8.77 0.79
N ASN A 92 19.97 9.60 1.42
CA ASN A 92 20.33 10.93 0.88
C ASN A 92 19.13 11.81 0.47
N TYR A 93 18.06 11.84 1.29
CA TYR A 93 16.80 12.56 1.02
C TYR A 93 15.92 11.96 -0.10
N GLU A 94 16.32 10.85 -0.71
CA GLU A 94 15.54 10.16 -1.74
C GLU A 94 14.84 8.93 -1.16
N ALA A 95 13.57 8.74 -1.51
CA ALA A 95 12.83 7.54 -1.17
C ALA A 95 13.46 6.32 -1.86
N VAL A 96 13.71 5.26 -1.10
CA VAL A 96 14.33 4.05 -1.65
C VAL A 96 13.31 3.30 -2.51
N ALA A 97 13.72 2.90 -3.71
CA ALA A 97 12.95 2.01 -4.57
C ALA A 97 13.33 0.56 -4.26
N TYR A 98 12.38 -0.22 -3.77
CA TYR A 98 12.56 -1.65 -3.50
C TYR A 98 11.85 -2.51 -4.53
N ASP A 99 12.46 -3.65 -4.84
CA ASP A 99 11.82 -4.73 -5.58
C ASP A 99 10.76 -5.44 -4.72
N LYS A 100 9.95 -6.28 -5.36
CA LYS A 100 9.05 -7.22 -4.68
C LYS A 100 9.85 -8.16 -3.78
N ASP A 101 9.21 -8.61 -2.70
CA ASP A 101 9.75 -9.54 -1.68
C ASP A 101 10.89 -8.99 -0.82
N PHE A 102 11.25 -7.72 -0.97
CA PHE A 102 12.12 -7.01 -0.03
C PHE A 102 11.48 -6.98 1.36
N VAL A 103 12.26 -7.22 2.41
CA VAL A 103 11.78 -7.26 3.80
C VAL A 103 11.85 -5.86 4.39
N VAL A 104 10.70 -5.24 4.62
CA VAL A 104 10.58 -3.95 5.29
C VAL A 104 10.48 -4.14 6.81
N GLY A 105 11.30 -3.41 7.56
CA GLY A 105 11.29 -3.41 9.03
C GLY A 105 12.61 -3.90 9.63
N PRO A 106 12.64 -4.15 10.97
CA PRO A 106 13.88 -4.24 11.74
C PRO A 106 14.88 -5.31 11.29
N GLN A 107 14.42 -6.31 10.54
CA GLN A 107 15.24 -7.43 10.06
C GLN A 107 15.81 -7.23 8.65
N GLY A 108 15.26 -6.29 7.86
CA GLY A 108 15.61 -6.13 6.45
C GLY A 108 16.14 -4.76 6.06
N ASP A 109 16.08 -3.78 6.97
CA ASP A 109 16.50 -2.41 6.70
C ASP A 109 18.00 -2.32 6.30
N PRO A 110 18.34 -1.69 5.15
CA PRO A 110 19.72 -1.51 4.74
C PRO A 110 20.44 -0.49 5.63
N THR A 111 21.74 -0.71 5.87
CA THR A 111 22.55 0.08 6.83
C THR A 111 22.77 1.53 6.43
N ASN A 112 22.56 1.89 5.16
CA ASN A 112 22.71 3.23 4.62
C ASN A 112 21.38 4.02 4.56
N THR A 113 20.29 3.44 5.04
CA THR A 113 18.97 4.09 5.04
C THR A 113 18.59 4.59 6.42
N ILE A 114 17.67 5.55 6.44
CA ILE A 114 17.03 6.04 7.67
C ILE A 114 15.52 6.08 7.50
N TRP A 115 14.80 5.97 8.61
CA TRP A 115 13.36 6.24 8.68
C TRP A 115 13.14 7.72 8.99
N ASP A 116 12.66 8.48 8.01
CA ASP A 116 12.50 9.93 8.09
C ASP A 116 11.03 10.36 8.18
N ILE A 117 10.77 11.46 8.91
CA ILE A 117 9.42 11.99 9.18
C ILE A 117 8.99 13.11 8.21
N PHE A 118 9.84 13.50 7.27
CA PHE A 118 9.58 14.60 6.35
C PHE A 118 9.18 14.09 4.97
N SER A 119 10.17 13.98 4.07
CA SER A 119 9.93 13.78 2.65
C SER A 119 11.04 12.93 2.05
N GLY A 120 10.65 11.98 1.21
CA GLY A 120 11.55 11.29 0.29
C GLY A 120 11.29 11.77 -1.14
N GLU A 121 12.33 12.27 -1.80
CA GLU A 121 12.32 12.55 -3.23
C GLU A 121 12.24 11.24 -4.02
N LEU A 122 11.25 11.11 -4.89
CA LEU A 122 11.11 9.96 -5.79
C LEU A 122 11.94 10.22 -7.06
N ILE A 123 11.58 11.31 -7.74
CA ILE A 123 12.16 11.76 -9.00
C ILE A 123 12.24 13.29 -8.97
N VAL A 124 13.30 13.84 -9.55
CA VAL A 124 13.46 15.27 -9.79
C VAL A 124 13.67 15.54 -11.28
N LYS A 125 12.81 16.38 -11.86
CA LYS A 125 12.97 16.93 -13.20
C LYS A 125 13.59 18.31 -13.11
N THR A 126 14.79 18.47 -13.65
CA THR A 126 15.52 19.75 -13.68
C THR A 126 15.41 20.38 -15.05
N ILE A 127 14.85 21.59 -15.11
CA ILE A 127 14.59 22.35 -16.33
C ILE A 127 15.47 23.59 -16.32
N ARG A 128 16.34 23.71 -17.34
CA ARG A 128 17.20 24.88 -17.57
C ARG A 128 16.81 25.57 -18.86
N GLN A 129 17.06 26.88 -18.92
CA GLN A 129 16.82 27.63 -20.15
C GLN A 129 17.70 27.06 -21.29
N ASN A 130 17.09 26.81 -22.45
CA ASN A 130 17.75 26.31 -23.66
C ASN A 130 18.46 24.95 -23.51
N ALA A 131 18.01 24.09 -22.59
CA ALA A 131 18.51 22.73 -22.45
C ALA A 131 17.35 21.74 -22.35
N ALA A 132 17.62 20.48 -22.71
CA ALA A 132 16.68 19.39 -22.45
C ALA A 132 16.52 19.17 -20.93
N PRO A 133 15.33 18.77 -20.44
CA PRO A 133 15.15 18.39 -19.04
C PRO A 133 16.09 17.26 -18.64
N VAL A 134 16.61 17.31 -17.42
CA VAL A 134 17.42 16.24 -16.82
C VAL A 134 16.64 15.62 -15.68
N TRP A 135 16.57 14.30 -15.67
CA TRP A 135 15.89 13.52 -14.64
C TRP A 135 16.90 12.87 -13.69
N SER A 136 16.60 12.86 -12.41
CA SER A 136 17.42 12.21 -11.37
C SER A 136 16.55 11.62 -10.27
N GLY A 137 17.11 10.69 -9.49
CA GLY A 137 16.48 10.07 -8.34
C GLY A 137 16.41 8.54 -8.45
N ASN A 138 16.17 7.86 -7.33
CA ASN A 138 16.09 6.39 -7.27
C ASN A 138 14.98 5.74 -8.12
N TRP A 139 14.03 6.53 -8.63
CA TRP A 139 12.85 6.05 -9.35
C TRP A 139 12.89 6.29 -10.87
N ILE A 140 14.02 6.73 -11.44
CA ILE A 140 14.12 7.00 -12.89
C ILE A 140 14.17 5.74 -13.78
N GLU A 141 14.67 4.63 -13.25
CA GLU A 141 14.84 3.36 -13.99
C GLU A 141 13.84 2.27 -13.56
N ASN A 142 13.09 2.50 -12.48
CA ASN A 142 12.23 1.51 -11.84
C ASN A 142 10.76 1.82 -12.15
N THR A 143 10.30 1.35 -13.31
CA THR A 143 8.95 1.66 -13.81
C THR A 143 7.85 1.17 -12.87
N GLU A 144 8.10 0.09 -12.10
CA GLU A 144 7.26 -0.38 -10.99
C GLU A 144 8.13 -0.71 -9.77
N GLY A 145 7.74 -0.27 -8.58
CA GLY A 145 8.51 -0.52 -7.36
C GLY A 145 7.75 -0.22 -6.08
N TYR A 146 8.41 -0.39 -4.94
CA TYR A 146 7.84 -0.16 -3.61
C TYR A 146 8.67 0.83 -2.81
N ILE A 147 8.02 1.79 -2.13
CA ILE A 147 8.64 2.48 -1.00
C ILE A 147 8.32 1.74 0.30
N ALA A 148 9.27 1.72 1.23
CA ALA A 148 9.06 1.26 2.59
C ALA A 148 8.49 2.38 3.46
N VAL A 149 7.44 2.06 4.21
CA VAL A 149 6.75 3.00 5.10
C VAL A 149 6.58 2.43 6.51
N SER A 150 6.43 3.29 7.50
CA SER A 150 5.95 2.90 8.82
C SER A 150 4.95 3.90 9.36
N ILE A 151 3.99 3.41 10.13
CA ILE A 151 3.00 4.21 10.84
C ILE A 151 3.03 3.87 12.32
N ARG A 152 2.54 4.78 13.15
CA ARG A 152 2.47 4.57 14.60
C ARG A 152 1.04 4.34 15.05
N LEU A 153 0.75 3.13 15.53
CA LEU A 153 -0.56 2.75 16.07
C LEU A 153 -0.40 2.43 17.55
N ASN A 154 -1.23 3.05 18.39
CA ASN A 154 -1.19 2.82 19.84
C ASN A 154 0.20 2.96 20.47
N GLY A 155 1.04 3.83 19.92
CA GLY A 155 2.40 4.10 20.41
C GLY A 155 3.50 3.22 19.79
N GLU A 156 3.14 2.17 19.05
CA GLU A 156 4.06 1.21 18.44
C GLU A 156 4.16 1.39 16.92
N TYR A 157 5.31 1.02 16.33
CA TYR A 157 5.49 1.10 14.88
C TYR A 157 4.98 -0.15 14.17
N HIS A 158 4.33 0.07 13.04
CA HIS A 158 3.87 -0.94 12.10
C HIS A 158 4.51 -0.68 10.75
N TYR A 159 5.07 -1.72 10.14
CA TYR A 159 5.82 -1.61 8.89
C TYR A 159 4.95 -1.97 7.70
N GLY A 160 5.15 -1.24 6.61
CA GLY A 160 4.33 -1.31 5.41
C GLY A 160 5.11 -0.99 4.15
N TRP A 161 4.39 -1.03 3.04
CA TRP A 161 4.90 -0.65 1.73
C TRP A 161 3.81 0.08 0.95
N VAL A 162 4.23 0.96 0.04
CA VAL A 162 3.36 1.56 -0.97
C VAL A 162 3.94 1.24 -2.34
N LYS A 163 3.13 0.65 -3.21
CA LYS A 163 3.49 0.31 -4.58
C LYS A 163 3.25 1.52 -5.48
N LEU A 164 4.27 1.90 -6.23
CA LEU A 164 4.25 3.00 -7.18
C LEU A 164 4.59 2.50 -8.58
N LEU A 165 4.03 3.16 -9.58
CA LEU A 165 4.44 3.05 -10.98
C LEU A 165 4.96 4.42 -11.43
N ALA A 166 6.22 4.49 -11.83
CA ALA A 166 6.87 5.70 -12.31
C ALA A 166 7.02 5.66 -13.83
N ASP A 167 6.55 6.70 -14.49
CA ASP A 167 6.59 6.85 -15.94
C ASP A 167 7.25 8.20 -16.29
N VAL A 168 8.57 8.16 -16.46
CA VAL A 168 9.38 9.33 -16.81
C VAL A 168 9.06 9.83 -18.22
N GLU A 169 8.68 8.94 -19.14
CA GLU A 169 8.34 9.32 -20.53
C GLU A 169 7.07 10.17 -20.58
N HIS A 170 6.06 9.80 -19.78
CA HIS A 170 4.80 10.55 -19.65
C HIS A 170 4.78 11.50 -18.45
N GLU A 171 5.92 11.72 -17.81
CA GLU A 171 6.11 12.66 -16.69
C GLU A 171 5.14 12.44 -15.51
N SER A 172 4.87 11.19 -15.15
CA SER A 172 3.86 10.85 -14.15
C SER A 172 4.34 9.77 -13.17
N ILE A 173 3.80 9.79 -11.96
CA ILE A 173 3.91 8.70 -10.99
C ILE A 173 2.51 8.45 -10.44
N MET A 174 2.19 7.19 -10.20
CA MET A 174 0.91 6.78 -9.63
C MET A 174 1.09 5.81 -8.46
N VAL A 175 0.19 5.90 -7.48
CA VAL A 175 0.03 4.90 -6.42
C VAL A 175 -0.90 3.80 -6.92
N GLN A 176 -0.57 2.53 -6.64
CA GLN A 176 -1.38 1.38 -7.09
C GLN A 176 -2.02 0.61 -5.93
N GLU A 177 -1.23 0.29 -4.92
CA GLU A 177 -1.66 -0.48 -3.74
C GLU A 177 -0.73 -0.19 -2.57
N TYR A 178 -1.18 -0.52 -1.37
CA TYR A 178 -0.37 -0.39 -0.16
C TYR A 178 -0.78 -1.42 0.88
N ALA A 179 0.15 -1.79 1.75
CA ALA A 179 -0.14 -2.67 2.87
C ALA A 179 0.71 -2.35 4.10
N TYR A 180 0.27 -2.82 5.26
CA TYR A 180 1.07 -2.85 6.47
C TYR A 180 0.78 -4.08 7.34
N ASN A 181 1.76 -4.46 8.17
CA ASN A 181 1.61 -5.53 9.13
C ASN A 181 0.93 -5.00 10.42
N LYS A 182 -0.23 -5.55 10.76
CA LYS A 182 -1.02 -5.20 11.95
C LYS A 182 -0.34 -5.66 13.25
N THR A 183 0.68 -6.52 13.19
CA THR A 183 1.48 -6.89 14.36
C THR A 183 2.55 -5.83 14.63
N PRO A 184 2.55 -5.20 15.81
CA PRO A 184 3.56 -4.20 16.17
C PRO A 184 4.99 -4.74 16.00
N GLY A 185 5.87 -3.94 15.38
CA GLY A 185 7.28 -4.26 15.21
C GLY A 185 7.59 -5.37 14.20
N ALA A 186 6.57 -6.04 13.64
CA ALA A 186 6.78 -7.15 12.71
C ALA A 186 7.11 -6.64 11.31
N SER A 187 8.06 -7.32 10.65
CA SER A 187 8.40 -7.05 9.26
C SER A 187 7.27 -7.43 8.30
N ILE A 188 7.33 -6.89 7.09
CA ILE A 188 6.46 -7.24 5.97
C ILE A 188 7.30 -7.34 4.70
N LYS A 189 6.94 -8.25 3.78
CA LYS A 189 7.55 -8.25 2.45
C LYS A 189 6.84 -7.29 1.52
N THR A 190 7.57 -6.55 0.69
CA THR A 190 6.97 -5.72 -0.37
C THR A 190 6.10 -6.57 -1.30
N GLY A 191 4.85 -6.14 -1.48
CA GLY A 191 3.84 -6.88 -2.23
C GLY A 191 3.23 -8.10 -1.52
N GLN A 192 3.48 -8.29 -0.21
CA GLN A 192 2.75 -9.25 0.62
C GLN A 192 1.34 -8.74 0.93
N ARG A 193 0.33 -9.59 0.77
CA ARG A 193 -1.09 -9.24 0.89
C ARG A 193 -1.82 -9.92 2.04
N GLU A 194 -1.27 -11.03 2.53
CA GLU A 194 -1.87 -11.85 3.60
C GLU A 194 -0.86 -12.38 4.62
#